data_AF-A0A142L3B4-F1
#
_entry.id   AF-A0A142L3B4-F1
#
_cell.length_a   1.000
_cell.length_b   1.000
_cell.length_c   1.000
_cell.angle_alpha   90.00
_cell.angle_beta   90.00
_cell.angle_gamma   90.00
#
_symmetry.space_group_name_H-M   'P 1'
#
loop_
_entity.id
_entity.type
_entity.pdbx_description
1 polymer ?
#
loop_
_entity_poly.entity_id
_entity_poly.type
_entity_poly.pdbx_seq_one_letter_code
_entity_poly.pdbx_strand_id
1 'polypeptide(L)'
;MNWNKLTSLDQLAFIMEESEAQPVLLFKHSTRCSISSAALARLERSWKDDNGIKPYYLDLLAYRPISTEIAQTFGVEHQSPQALLIRNDKCIYTESHMGIDVSEMLRML
;
A
#
# COMPACT_ATOMS: atom_id res chain seq x y z
N MET A 1 13.36 -0.11 4.95
CA MET A 1 12.08 0.42 4.44
C MET A 1 11.71 1.70 5.18
N ASN A 2 11.56 2.81 4.45
CA ASN A 2 11.25 4.13 5.02
C ASN A 2 9.82 4.53 4.65
N TRP A 3 8.86 4.13 5.48
CA TRP A 3 7.44 4.39 5.24
C TRP A 3 7.08 5.87 5.30
N ASN A 4 6.38 6.35 4.27
CA ASN A 4 5.68 7.64 4.31
C ASN A 4 4.32 7.42 4.98
N LYS A 5 4.01 8.17 6.04
CA LYS A 5 2.72 8.02 6.71
C LYS A 5 1.63 8.70 5.90
N LEU A 6 0.55 7.97 5.66
CA LEU A 6 -0.66 8.48 5.04
C LEU A 6 -1.66 8.85 6.14
N THR A 7 -1.84 10.15 6.38
CA THR A 7 -2.64 10.69 7.50
C THR A 7 -3.64 11.78 7.08
N SER A 8 -3.62 12.23 5.82
CA SER A 8 -4.62 13.13 5.23
C SER A 8 -5.11 12.59 3.89
N LEU A 9 -6.37 12.90 3.55
CA LEU A 9 -6.95 12.58 2.24
C LEU A 9 -6.23 13.29 1.10
N ASP A 10 -5.75 14.51 1.32
CA ASP A 10 -5.05 15.30 0.29
C ASP A 10 -3.79 14.60 -0.23
N GLN A 11 -3.20 13.71 0.58
CA GLN A 11 -2.04 12.91 0.18
C GLN A 11 -2.37 11.92 -0.94
N LEU A 12 -3.63 11.52 -1.15
CA LEU A 12 -4.00 10.63 -2.25
C LEU A 12 -3.81 11.30 -3.61
N ALA A 13 -4.05 12.60 -3.73
CA ALA A 13 -3.78 13.34 -4.96
C ALA A 13 -2.27 13.35 -5.27
N PHE A 14 -1.43 13.58 -4.25
CA PHE A 14 0.03 13.50 -4.42
C PHE A 14 0.52 12.10 -4.75
N ILE A 15 -0.11 11.05 -4.19
CA ILE A 15 0.22 9.65 -4.51
C ILE A 15 -0.08 9.34 -5.99
N MET A 16 -1.20 9.85 -6.52
CA MET A 16 -1.54 9.70 -7.94
C MET A 16 -0.48 10.35 -8.83
N GLU A 17 -0.18 11.63 -8.60
CA GLU A 17 0.86 12.36 -9.34
C GLU A 17 2.25 11.69 -9.21
N GLU A 18 2.65 11.28 -8.00
CA GLU A 18 3.93 10.59 -7.78
C GLU A 18 3.97 9.24 -8.52
N SER A 19 2.82 8.57 -8.67
CA SER A 19 2.72 7.29 -9.38
C SER A 19 3.01 7.37 -10.88
N GLU A 20 2.93 8.56 -11.49
CA GLU A 20 3.36 8.81 -12.86
C GLU A 20 4.88 8.81 -13.00
N ALA A 21 5.58 9.31 -11.98
CA ALA A 21 7.05 9.41 -11.97
C ALA A 21 7.73 8.13 -11.48
N GLN A 22 7.17 7.48 -10.46
CA GLN A 22 7.69 6.23 -9.90
C GLN A 22 6.56 5.41 -9.28
N PRO A 23 6.63 4.06 -9.27
CA PRO A 23 5.60 3.25 -8.63
C PRO A 23 5.44 3.59 -7.14
N VAL A 24 4.20 3.55 -6.65
CA VAL A 24 3.87 3.81 -5.24
C VAL A 24 3.27 2.55 -4.61
N LEU A 25 3.83 2.09 -3.49
CA LEU A 25 3.24 1.03 -2.68
C LEU A 25 2.38 1.66 -1.59
N LEU A 26 1.10 1.32 -1.52
CA LEU A 26 0.22 1.60 -0.39
C LEU A 26 0.05 0.33 0.45
N PHE A 27 0.29 0.43 1.76
CA PHE A 27 0.00 -0.65 2.70
C PHE A 27 -1.04 -0.22 3.73
N LYS A 28 -2.23 -0.83 3.69
CA LYS A 28 -3.30 -0.64 4.67
C LYS A 28 -3.09 -1.60 5.83
N HIS A 29 -2.86 -1.05 7.02
CA HIS A 29 -2.54 -1.83 8.21
C HIS A 29 -3.56 -1.62 9.32
N SER A 30 -4.09 -2.73 9.86
CA SER A 30 -4.81 -2.73 11.12
C SER A 30 -3.85 -3.02 12.27
N THR A 31 -3.53 -2.00 13.08
CA THR A 31 -2.53 -2.06 14.17
C THR A 31 -2.89 -3.02 15.31
N ARG A 32 -4.12 -3.53 15.35
CA ARG A 32 -4.61 -4.47 16.38
C ARG A 32 -4.89 -5.88 15.84
N CYS A 33 -4.53 -6.17 14.59
CA CYS A 33 -4.72 -7.48 13.97
C CYS A 33 -3.38 -8.20 13.81
N SER A 34 -3.21 -9.36 14.45
CA SER A 34 -1.97 -10.14 14.38
C SER A 34 -1.62 -10.58 12.95
N ILE A 35 -2.63 -10.89 12.13
CA ILE A 35 -2.44 -11.22 10.70
C ILE A 35 -1.89 -10.00 9.95
N SER A 36 -2.35 -8.79 10.29
CA SER A 36 -1.86 -7.55 9.70
C SER A 36 -0.41 -7.25 10.09
N SER A 37 -0.04 -7.49 11.35
CA SER A 37 1.34 -7.38 11.84
C SER A 37 2.26 -8.42 11.18
N ALA A 38 1.80 -9.66 11.02
CA ALA A 38 2.56 -10.70 10.35
C ALA A 38 2.81 -10.37 8.86
N ALA A 39 1.78 -9.86 8.17
CA ALA A 39 1.89 -9.45 6.77
C ALA A 39 2.87 -8.26 6.60
N LEU A 40 2.78 -7.23 7.45
CA LEU A 40 3.71 -6.10 7.45
C LEU A 40 5.15 -6.57 7.64
N ALA A 41 5.41 -7.39 8.66
CA ALA A 41 6.74 -7.87 8.96
C ALA A 41 7.32 -8.76 7.84
N ARG A 42 6.47 -9.54 7.15
CA ARG A 42 6.89 -10.31 5.96
C ARG A 42 7.27 -9.38 4.82
N LEU A 43 6.43 -8.39 4.52
CA LEU A 43 6.68 -7.40 3.47
C LEU A 43 8.01 -6.67 3.73
N GLU A 44 8.22 -6.17 4.94
CA GLU A 44 9.44 -5.45 5.32
C GLU A 44 10.70 -6.30 5.20
N ARG A 45 10.64 -7.60 5.58
CA ARG A 45 11.78 -8.53 5.41
C ARG A 45 12.10 -8.82 3.95
N SER A 46 11.10 -8.87 3.09
CA SER A 46 11.27 -9.12 1.66
C SER A 46 11.61 -7.85 0.87
N TRP A 47 11.50 -6.67 1.49
CA TRP A 47 11.73 -5.39 0.84
C TRP A 47 13.23 -5.10 0.65
N LYS A 48 13.55 -4.52 -0.51
CA LYS A 48 14.88 -3.97 -0.80
C LYS A 48 14.71 -2.48 -1.06
N ASP A 49 15.51 -1.65 -0.39
CA ASP A 49 15.32 -0.19 -0.43
C ASP A 49 15.64 0.44 -1.81
N ASP A 50 16.26 -0.29 -2.74
CA ASP A 50 16.65 0.17 -4.08
C ASP A 50 15.74 -0.39 -5.21
N ASN A 51 14.43 -0.48 -4.96
CA ASN A 51 13.48 -0.96 -5.97
C ASN A 51 12.79 0.18 -6.76
N GLY A 52 13.11 1.45 -6.46
CA GLY A 52 12.48 2.61 -7.10
C GLY A 52 10.99 2.76 -6.79
N ILE A 53 10.49 2.09 -5.74
CA ILE A 53 9.08 2.17 -5.32
C ILE A 53 8.98 3.03 -4.07
N LYS A 54 8.09 4.01 -4.10
CA LYS A 54 7.81 4.87 -2.94
C LYS A 54 6.81 4.19 -1.99
N PRO A 55 7.15 3.88 -0.73
CA PRO A 55 6.23 3.18 0.16
C PRO A 55 5.44 4.14 1.06
N TYR A 56 4.14 3.90 1.17
CA TYR A 56 3.21 4.57 2.07
C TYR A 56 2.52 3.58 3.00
N TYR A 57 2.38 3.99 4.25
CA TYR A 57 1.76 3.22 5.31
C TYR A 57 0.53 3.97 5.83
N LEU A 58 -0.59 3.26 5.90
CA LEU A 58 -1.82 3.74 6.50
C LEU A 58 -2.14 2.94 7.76
N ASP A 59 -2.20 3.62 8.92
CA ASP A 59 -2.91 3.08 10.07
C ASP A 59 -4.42 3.19 9.80
N LEU A 60 -5.00 2.09 9.32
CA LEU A 60 -6.41 2.03 8.94
C LEU A 60 -7.33 2.32 10.12
N LEU A 61 -6.95 1.93 11.34
CA LEU A 61 -7.81 2.12 12.51
C LEU A 61 -7.90 3.59 12.89
N ALA A 62 -6.81 4.34 12.73
CA ALA A 62 -6.78 5.79 12.96
C ALA A 62 -7.41 6.57 11.79
N TYR A 63 -7.31 6.07 10.56
CA TYR A 63 -7.65 6.80 9.34
C TYR A 63 -8.61 6.02 8.42
N ARG A 64 -9.71 5.51 8.99
CA ARG A 64 -10.74 4.75 8.24
C ARG A 64 -11.26 5.47 6.99
N PRO A 65 -11.55 6.79 7.01
CA PRO A 65 -12.01 7.50 5.82
C PRO A 65 -11.01 7.41 4.66
N ILE A 66 -9.71 7.54 4.94
CA ILE A 66 -8.66 7.40 3.91
C ILE A 66 -8.63 5.98 3.36
N SER A 67 -8.79 4.97 4.23
CA SER A 67 -8.79 3.57 3.80
C SER A 67 -9.97 3.23 2.88
N THR A 68 -11.14 3.81 3.14
CA THR A 68 -12.33 3.74 2.29
C THR A 68 -12.08 4.45 0.96
N GLU A 69 -11.52 5.66 0.99
CA GLU A 69 -11.23 6.43 -0.21
C GLU A 69 -10.27 5.67 -1.13
N ILE A 70 -9.16 5.11 -0.62
CA ILE A 70 -8.25 4.27 -1.42
C ILE A 70 -8.99 3.14 -2.15
N ALA A 71 -9.94 2.48 -1.46
CA ALA A 71 -10.71 1.40 -2.09
C ALA A 71 -11.58 1.92 -3.25
N GLN A 72 -12.22 3.09 -3.06
CA GLN A 72 -13.04 3.74 -4.08
C GLN A 72 -12.20 4.25 -5.27
N THR A 73 -11.13 5.00 -4.99
CA THR A 73 -10.25 5.59 -6.01
C THR A 73 -9.67 4.52 -6.94
N PHE A 74 -9.19 3.41 -6.39
CA PHE A 74 -8.56 2.35 -7.18
C PHE A 74 -9.51 1.23 -7.60
N GLY A 75 -10.81 1.32 -7.27
CA GLY A 75 -11.81 0.33 -7.65
C GLY A 75 -11.55 -1.07 -7.09
N VAL A 76 -10.97 -1.16 -5.89
CA VAL A 76 -10.66 -2.44 -5.22
C VAL A 76 -11.54 -2.65 -4.00
N GLU A 77 -11.75 -3.92 -3.61
CA GLU A 77 -12.41 -4.20 -2.35
C GLU A 77 -11.57 -3.71 -1.17
N HIS A 78 -12.22 -3.15 -0.15
CA HIS A 78 -11.56 -2.75 1.08
C HIS A 78 -11.13 -4.00 1.88
N GLN A 79 -9.82 -4.15 2.09
CA GLN A 79 -9.24 -5.25 2.86
C GLN A 79 -8.20 -4.74 3.87
N SER A 80 -7.90 -5.54 4.90
CA SER A 80 -6.81 -5.27 5.84
C SER A 80 -6.28 -6.55 6.50
N PRO A 81 -4.97 -6.86 6.41
CA PRO A 81 -3.95 -6.09 5.70
C PRO A 81 -4.16 -6.14 4.19
N GLN A 82 -3.79 -5.06 3.49
CA GLN A 82 -3.86 -4.98 2.04
C GLN A 82 -2.66 -4.20 1.51
N ALA A 83 -2.02 -4.72 0.47
CA ALA A 83 -0.98 -4.02 -0.30
C ALA A 83 -1.53 -3.66 -1.67
N LEU A 84 -1.27 -2.44 -2.14
CA LEU A 84 -1.58 -1.99 -3.49
C LEU A 84 -0.32 -1.39 -4.11
N LEU A 85 0.00 -1.77 -5.35
CA LEU A 85 1.02 -1.09 -6.15
C LEU A 85 0.32 -0.20 -7.18
N ILE A 86 0.63 1.09 -7.14
CA ILE A 86 0.06 2.11 -8.00
C ILE A 86 1.12 2.59 -9.00
N ARG A 87 0.74 2.69 -10.27
CA ARG A 87 1.59 3.22 -11.35
C ARG A 87 0.72 3.86 -12.41
N ASN A 88 1.05 5.08 -12.85
CA ASN A 88 0.29 5.85 -13.83
C ASN A 88 -1.21 5.89 -13.47
N ASP A 89 -1.52 6.31 -12.23
CA ASP A 89 -2.86 6.43 -11.64
C ASP A 89 -3.67 5.12 -11.56
N LYS A 90 -3.04 3.98 -11.80
CA LYS A 90 -3.70 2.67 -11.81
C LYS A 90 -3.12 1.76 -10.75
N CYS A 91 -4.00 1.03 -10.08
CA CYS A 91 -3.59 -0.08 -9.25
C CYS A 91 -3.24 -1.27 -10.17
N ILE A 92 -1.95 -1.62 -10.24
CA ILE A 92 -1.43 -2.70 -11.07
C ILE A 92 -1.22 -4.00 -10.29
N TYR A 93 -1.30 -3.95 -8.96
CA TYR A 93 -1.26 -5.10 -8.07
C TYR A 93 -2.08 -4.79 -6.83
N THR A 94 -2.94 -5.73 -6.41
CA THR A 94 -3.63 -5.66 -5.13
C THR A 94 -3.73 -7.05 -4.53
N GLU A 95 -3.25 -7.21 -3.30
CA GLU A 95 -3.34 -8.47 -2.57
C GLU A 95 -3.56 -8.18 -1.08
N SER A 96 -4.10 -9.18 -0.36
CA SER A 96 -4.42 -9.06 1.05
C SER A 96 -3.95 -10.26 1.86
N HIS A 97 -3.84 -10.09 3.18
CA HIS A 97 -3.52 -11.20 4.11
C HIS A 97 -2.27 -12.00 3.69
N MET A 98 -2.44 -13.29 3.41
CA MET A 98 -1.37 -14.20 3.02
C MET A 98 -1.00 -14.08 1.53
N GLY A 99 -1.86 -13.50 0.69
CA GLY A 99 -1.60 -13.26 -0.73
C GLY A 99 -0.53 -12.20 -0.99
N ILE A 100 -0.24 -11.33 -0.01
CA ILE A 100 0.77 -10.27 -0.18
C ILE A 100 2.17 -10.87 -0.39
N ASP A 101 2.67 -10.85 -1.61
CA ASP A 101 4.01 -11.32 -1.99
C ASP A 101 4.80 -10.23 -2.71
N VAL A 102 5.94 -9.84 -2.12
CA VAL A 102 6.80 -8.79 -2.68
C VAL A 102 7.44 -9.22 -4.00
N SER A 103 7.80 -10.50 -4.15
CA SER A 103 8.43 -10.99 -5.38
C SER A 103 7.45 -11.00 -6.54
N GLU A 104 6.18 -11.36 -6.29
CA GLU A 104 5.12 -11.26 -7.29
C GLU A 104 4.83 -9.81 -7.65
N MET A 105 4.65 -8.95 -6.65
CA MET A 105 4.42 -7.52 -6.87
C MET A 105 5.52 -6.87 -7.72
N LEU A 106 6.79 -7.20 -7.49
CA LEU A 106 7.91 -6.68 -8.28
C LEU A 106 7.92 -7.16 -9.75
N ARG A 107 7.25 -8.27 -10.08
CA ARG A 107 7.12 -8.75 -11.47
C ARG A 107 6.10 -7.94 -12.29
N MET A 108 5.30 -7.10 -11.64
CA MET A 108 4.30 -6.25 -12.28
C MET A 108 4.88 -4.92 -12.80
N LEU A 109 6.15 -4.62 -12.51
CA LEU A 109 6.86 -3.41 -12.92
C LEU A 109 7.59 -3.59 -14.26
#